data_AF-A0A1I2UW14-F1
#
_entry.id   AF-A0A1I2UW14-F1
#
_cell.length_a   1.000
_cell.length_b   1.000
_cell.length_c   1.000
_cell.angle_alpha   90.00
_cell.angle_beta   90.00
_cell.angle_gamma   90.00
#
_symmetry.space_group_name_H-M   'P 1'
#
loop_
_entity.id
_entity.type
_entity.pdbx_description
1 polymer ?
#
loop_
_entity_poly.entity_id
_entity_poly.type
_entity_poly.pdbx_seq_one_letter_code
_entity_poly.pdbx_strand_id
1 'polypeptide(L)'
;MPWVERPITPRFPPFHPERGGTYDPGLRVETEKFVDSLELLTSPIWQLAPLTKRGREAVLRPAGDTLRAALVAGWRVRQLGEADPFALVLRLKDHLMHGRLVSASPERMPLEFMDRCLVVTATQVIAVHGSDETWALSQLGDVIVGTYPAPRRRARPLPEGDAEALSWL
;
A
#
# COMPACT_ATOMS: atom_id res chain seq x y z
N MET A 1 -7.09 18.35 -4.29
CA MET A 1 -6.44 18.58 -5.61
C MET A 1 -7.37 18.00 -6.69
N PRO A 2 -7.26 18.32 -7.99
CA PRO A 2 -8.09 17.61 -8.97
C PRO A 2 -7.69 16.13 -9.06
N TRP A 3 -8.67 15.27 -9.35
CA TRP A 3 -8.43 13.89 -9.73
C TRP A 3 -7.73 13.85 -11.09
N VAL A 4 -6.69 13.02 -11.20
CA VAL A 4 -5.90 12.85 -12.42
C VAL A 4 -6.00 11.41 -12.86
N GLU A 5 -6.50 11.21 -14.07
CA GLU A 5 -6.56 9.91 -14.71
C GLU A 5 -5.15 9.39 -15.01
N ARG A 6 -4.91 8.11 -14.70
CA ARG A 6 -3.64 7.42 -14.95
C ARG A 6 -3.89 6.03 -15.51
N PRO A 7 -3.16 5.63 -16.57
CA PRO A 7 -3.10 4.22 -16.95
C PRO A 7 -2.34 3.42 -15.88
N ILE A 8 -2.79 2.19 -15.64
CA ILE A 8 -2.09 1.22 -14.80
C ILE A 8 -1.89 -0.05 -15.60
N THR A 9 -0.63 -0.50 -15.68
CA THR A 9 -0.30 -1.82 -16.19
C THR A 9 0.05 -2.73 -15.00
N PRO A 10 -0.71 -3.82 -14.77
CA PRO A 10 -0.36 -4.82 -13.76
C PRO A 10 1.04 -5.37 -13.99
N ARG A 11 1.78 -5.66 -12.93
CA ARG A 11 3.10 -6.30 -13.03
C ARG A 11 2.98 -7.77 -13.44
N PHE A 12 1.88 -8.42 -13.03
CA PHE A 12 1.52 -9.76 -13.42
C PHE A 12 0.22 -9.69 -14.23
N PRO A 13 0.30 -9.48 -15.56
CA PRO A 13 -0.91 -9.34 -16.36
C PRO A 13 -1.75 -10.63 -16.35
N PRO A 14 -3.08 -10.52 -16.46
CA PRO A 14 -3.98 -11.66 -16.49
C PRO A 14 -3.71 -12.58 -17.69
N PHE A 15 -3.99 -13.86 -17.52
CA PHE A 15 -3.86 -14.87 -18.58
C PHE A 15 -5.15 -14.99 -19.38
N HIS A 16 -5.05 -15.00 -20.71
CA HIS A 16 -6.16 -15.26 -21.62
C HIS A 16 -6.24 -16.77 -21.91
N PRO A 17 -7.20 -17.50 -21.31
CA PRO A 17 -7.24 -18.97 -21.41
C PRO A 17 -7.40 -19.46 -22.85
N GLU A 18 -8.18 -18.77 -23.67
CA GLU A 18 -8.47 -19.20 -25.05
C GLU A 18 -7.36 -18.87 -26.06
N ARG A 19 -6.52 -17.87 -25.78
CA ARG A 19 -5.47 -17.39 -26.72
C ARG A 19 -4.07 -17.88 -26.32
N GLY A 20 -3.93 -18.48 -25.14
CA GLY A 20 -2.67 -19.06 -24.68
C GLY A 20 -1.58 -18.03 -24.37
N GLY A 21 -1.91 -16.93 -23.69
CA GLY A 21 -0.93 -15.91 -23.32
C GLY A 21 -1.46 -14.87 -22.34
N THR A 22 -0.57 -14.07 -21.75
CA THR A 22 -0.96 -12.91 -20.94
C THR A 22 -1.36 -11.73 -21.83
N TYR A 23 -2.22 -10.84 -21.32
CA TYR A 23 -2.65 -9.64 -22.03
C TYR A 23 -2.64 -8.41 -21.12
N ASP A 24 -2.48 -7.22 -21.70
CA ASP A 24 -2.68 -5.97 -20.97
C ASP A 24 -4.19 -5.68 -20.85
N PRO A 25 -4.76 -5.63 -19.63
CA PRO A 25 -6.18 -5.34 -19.43
C PRO A 25 -6.53 -3.87 -19.70
N GLY A 26 -5.56 -2.98 -19.92
CA GLY A 26 -5.80 -1.57 -20.23
C GLY A 26 -6.45 -0.80 -19.06
N LEU A 27 -6.05 -1.12 -17.83
CA LEU A 27 -6.66 -0.50 -16.64
C LEU A 27 -6.37 0.99 -16.57
N ARG A 28 -7.36 1.72 -16.08
CA ARG A 28 -7.28 3.17 -15.83
C ARG A 28 -7.90 3.45 -14.47
N VAL A 29 -7.26 4.34 -13.72
CA VAL A 29 -7.75 4.82 -12.43
C VAL A 29 -7.63 6.32 -12.36
N GLU A 30 -8.24 6.91 -11.35
CA GLU A 30 -8.00 8.31 -11.00
C GLU A 30 -7.23 8.40 -9.70
N THR A 31 -6.31 9.36 -9.65
CA THR A 31 -5.47 9.63 -8.48
C THR A 31 -5.62 11.06 -8.02
N GLU A 32 -5.75 11.26 -6.72
CA GLU A 32 -5.71 12.59 -6.10
C GLU A 32 -4.56 12.62 -5.10
N LYS A 33 -3.63 13.56 -5.27
CA LYS A 33 -2.56 13.76 -4.29
C LYS A 33 -3.11 14.40 -3.03
N PHE A 34 -2.70 13.89 -1.86
CA PHE A 34 -2.97 14.55 -0.59
C PHE A 34 -2.35 15.94 -0.54
N VAL A 35 -3.06 16.89 0.06
CA VAL A 35 -2.54 18.21 0.42
C VAL A 35 -1.63 18.06 1.63
N ASP A 36 -2.06 17.30 2.63
CA ASP A 36 -1.26 16.95 3.81
C ASP A 36 -1.47 15.50 4.27
N SER A 37 -0.58 14.99 5.11
CA SER A 37 -0.70 13.61 5.60
C SER A 37 -1.72 13.42 6.73
N LEU A 38 -2.23 14.49 7.35
CA LEU A 38 -3.27 14.39 8.37
C LEU A 38 -4.61 13.97 7.75
N GLU A 39 -4.81 14.21 6.46
CA GLU A 39 -5.93 13.66 5.68
C GLU A 39 -6.06 12.12 5.76
N LEU A 40 -4.98 11.41 6.13
CA LEU A 40 -5.04 9.97 6.39
C LEU A 40 -5.86 9.64 7.64
N LEU A 41 -5.88 10.51 8.65
CA LEU A 41 -6.60 10.27 9.90
C LEU A 41 -8.12 10.15 9.69
N THR A 42 -8.63 10.83 8.67
CA THR A 42 -10.04 10.80 8.28
C THR A 42 -10.33 9.84 7.12
N SER A 43 -9.32 9.15 6.58
CA SER A 43 -9.50 8.22 5.46
C SER A 43 -10.08 6.89 5.96
N PRO A 44 -11.25 6.45 5.44
CA PRO A 44 -11.81 5.14 5.80
C PRO A 44 -10.88 3.99 5.44
N ILE A 45 -10.17 4.07 4.30
CA ILE A 45 -9.18 3.08 3.88
C ILE A 45 -8.07 2.96 4.93
N TRP A 46 -7.52 4.10 5.39
CA TRP A 46 -6.49 4.10 6.41
C TRP A 46 -6.97 3.52 7.74
N GLN A 47 -8.21 3.83 8.15
CA GLN A 47 -8.78 3.33 9.38
C GLN A 47 -9.01 1.82 9.34
N LEU A 48 -9.55 1.30 8.23
CA LEU A 48 -9.89 -0.11 8.06
C LEU A 48 -8.69 -1.00 7.71
N ALA A 49 -7.65 -0.43 7.08
CA ALA A 49 -6.49 -1.20 6.63
C ALA A 49 -5.87 -2.01 7.78
N PRO A 50 -5.38 -3.24 7.51
CA PRO A 50 -4.80 -4.14 8.50
C PRO A 50 -3.35 -3.75 8.88
N LEU A 51 -3.13 -2.46 9.10
CA LEU A 51 -1.84 -1.91 9.52
C LEU A 51 -1.60 -2.21 11.00
N THR A 52 -0.39 -2.67 11.32
CA THR A 52 0.06 -2.75 12.71
C THR A 52 0.24 -1.34 13.29
N LYS A 53 0.34 -1.22 14.62
CA LYS A 53 0.73 0.05 15.27
C LYS A 53 2.02 0.62 14.70
N ARG A 54 3.04 -0.24 14.52
CA ARG A 54 4.33 0.14 13.91
C ARG A 54 4.16 0.55 12.45
N GLY A 55 3.27 -0.09 11.70
CA GLY A 55 2.94 0.28 10.33
C GLY A 55 2.31 1.66 10.23
N ARG A 56 1.40 1.99 11.15
CA ARG A 56 0.82 3.34 11.26
C ARG A 56 1.89 4.37 11.63
N GLU A 57 2.74 4.06 12.60
CA GLU A 57 3.88 4.90 12.99
C GLU A 57 4.90 5.10 11.86
N ALA A 58 5.05 4.12 10.95
CA ALA A 58 5.94 4.29 9.78
C ALA A 58 5.52 5.45 8.87
N VAL A 59 4.24 5.80 8.89
CA VAL A 59 3.59 6.81 8.03
C VAL A 59 3.29 8.09 8.81
N LEU A 60 2.75 7.98 10.03
CA LEU A 60 2.41 9.08 10.94
C LEU A 60 3.08 8.84 12.29
N ARG A 61 4.17 9.54 12.58
CA ARG A 61 4.96 9.35 13.81
C ARG A 61 4.49 10.27 14.92
N PRO A 62 4.39 9.79 16.17
CA PRO A 62 4.32 10.67 17.33
C PRO A 62 5.54 11.59 17.39
N ALA A 63 5.30 12.87 17.69
CA ALA A 63 6.30 13.90 17.93
C ALA A 63 5.83 14.75 19.12
N GLY A 64 6.15 14.29 20.33
CA GLY A 64 5.54 14.80 21.56
C GLY A 64 4.03 14.51 21.57
N ASP A 65 3.23 15.54 21.84
CA ASP A 65 1.76 15.46 21.84
C ASP A 65 1.14 15.60 20.43
N THR A 66 1.96 15.65 19.38
CA THR A 66 1.51 15.84 17.99
C THR A 66 1.87 14.67 17.08
N LEU A 67 1.23 14.60 15.91
CA LEU A 67 1.60 13.66 14.85
C LEU A 67 2.39 14.38 13.77
N ARG A 68 3.50 13.78 13.32
CA ARG A 68 4.32 14.25 12.22
C ARG A 68 4.26 13.28 11.06
N ALA A 69 4.02 13.80 9.87
CA ALA A 69 4.12 13.04 8.63
C ALA A 69 5.54 12.47 8.44
N ALA A 70 5.62 11.15 8.25
CA ALA A 70 6.82 10.44 7.81
C ALA A 70 6.74 10.05 6.32
N LEU A 71 5.86 10.72 5.57
CA LEU A 71 5.68 10.58 4.13
C LEU A 71 6.38 11.69 3.34
N VAL A 72 6.79 11.36 2.12
CA VAL A 72 7.19 12.33 1.08
C VAL A 72 5.95 12.79 0.31
N ALA A 73 5.07 11.84 -0.01
CA ALA A 73 3.83 12.09 -0.75
C ALA A 73 2.85 10.94 -0.51
N GLY A 74 1.58 11.19 -0.79
CA GLY A 74 0.59 10.12 -0.88
C GLY A 74 -0.56 10.51 -1.81
N TRP A 75 -1.27 9.50 -2.29
CA TRP A 75 -2.36 9.63 -3.23
C TRP A 75 -3.53 8.75 -2.79
N ARG A 76 -4.74 9.27 -2.97
CA ARG A 76 -5.96 8.48 -3.05
C ARG A 76 -6.07 7.89 -4.45
N VAL A 77 -6.59 6.69 -4.55
CA VAL A 77 -6.87 6.02 -5.82
C VAL A 77 -8.32 5.57 -5.84
N ARG A 78 -9.02 5.91 -6.92
CA ARG A 78 -10.40 5.50 -7.18
C ARG A 78 -10.54 4.94 -8.59
N GLN A 79 -11.58 4.15 -8.85
CA GLN A 79 -11.87 3.72 -10.22
C GLN A 79 -12.35 4.92 -11.05
N LEU A 80 -12.19 4.85 -12.37
CA LEU A 80 -12.54 5.95 -13.26
C LEU A 80 -14.03 6.31 -13.11
N GLY A 81 -14.31 7.56 -12.74
CA GLY A 81 -15.67 8.07 -12.58
C GLY A 81 -16.36 7.71 -11.26
N GLU A 82 -15.73 6.89 -10.41
CA GLU A 82 -16.27 6.58 -9.08
C GLU A 82 -16.09 7.75 -8.12
N ALA A 83 -16.97 7.84 -7.11
CA ALA A 83 -16.85 8.87 -6.09
C ALA A 83 -15.78 8.50 -5.05
N ASP A 84 -15.84 7.26 -4.56
CA ASP A 84 -15.09 6.83 -3.39
C ASP A 84 -13.73 6.21 -3.76
N PRO A 85 -12.65 6.60 -3.07
CA PRO A 85 -11.38 5.92 -3.21
C PRO A 85 -11.44 4.52 -2.60
N PHE A 86 -10.73 3.57 -3.21
CA PHE A 86 -10.61 2.20 -2.70
C PHE A 86 -9.19 1.85 -2.24
N ALA A 87 -8.19 2.66 -2.59
CA ALA A 87 -6.80 2.45 -2.21
C ALA A 87 -6.07 3.76 -1.94
N LEU A 88 -4.96 3.64 -1.21
CA LEU A 88 -3.98 4.69 -0.99
C LEU A 88 -2.62 4.21 -1.49
N VAL A 89 -1.87 5.10 -2.14
CA VAL A 89 -0.46 4.89 -2.47
C VAL A 89 0.35 5.90 -1.66
N LEU A 90 1.29 5.43 -0.86
CA LEU A 90 2.05 6.25 0.07
C LEU A 90 3.54 6.12 -0.20
N ARG A 91 4.24 7.24 -0.42
CA ARG A 91 5.70 7.28 -0.55
C ARG A 91 6.33 7.68 0.78
N LEU A 92 7.08 6.77 1.37
CA LEU A 92 7.74 6.94 2.66
C LEU A 92 8.98 7.84 2.55
N LYS A 93 9.24 8.63 3.60
CA LYS A 93 10.40 9.55 3.66
C LYS A 93 11.72 8.88 4.02
N ASP A 94 11.69 7.80 4.80
CA ASP A 94 12.90 7.24 5.40
C ASP A 94 12.88 5.73 5.61
N HIS A 95 14.10 5.17 5.72
CA HIS A 95 14.44 3.74 5.77
C HIS A 95 14.37 3.17 7.19
N LEU A 96 13.95 4.01 8.14
CA LEU A 96 14.11 3.83 9.59
C LEU A 96 13.26 2.70 10.18
N MET A 97 12.36 2.10 9.38
CA MET A 97 11.47 1.02 9.80
C MET A 97 11.86 -0.34 9.19
N HIS A 98 13.09 -0.48 8.69
CA HIS A 98 13.58 -1.75 8.16
C HIS A 98 13.38 -2.90 9.17
N GLY A 99 12.79 -4.00 8.70
CA GLY A 99 12.49 -5.20 9.48
C GLY A 99 11.19 -5.13 10.28
N ARG A 100 10.54 -3.97 10.36
CA ARG A 100 9.28 -3.80 11.10
C ARG A 100 8.10 -4.30 10.28
N LEU A 101 7.18 -4.98 10.96
CA LEU A 101 5.95 -5.48 10.39
C LEU A 101 4.96 -4.32 10.15
N VAL A 102 4.67 -3.97 8.90
CA VAL A 102 3.66 -2.95 8.56
C VAL A 102 2.25 -3.50 8.54
N SER A 103 2.09 -4.78 8.21
CA SER A 103 0.81 -5.49 8.25
C SER A 103 1.00 -6.91 8.78
N ALA A 104 0.07 -7.37 9.61
CA ALA A 104 0.06 -8.72 10.14
C ALA A 104 -0.95 -9.66 9.44
N SER A 105 -1.90 -9.10 8.69
CA SER A 105 -3.02 -9.80 8.06
C SER A 105 -3.45 -9.09 6.77
N PRO A 106 -3.96 -9.78 5.73
CA PRO A 106 -3.98 -11.24 5.56
C PRO A 106 -2.57 -11.82 5.44
N GLU A 107 -1.58 -10.97 5.17
CA GLU A 107 -0.19 -11.34 4.98
C GLU A 107 0.71 -10.54 5.91
N ARG A 108 1.70 -11.24 6.48
CA ARG A 108 2.76 -10.60 7.26
C ARG A 108 3.71 -9.88 6.31
N MET A 109 3.67 -8.56 6.35
CA MET A 109 4.44 -7.69 5.48
C MET A 109 5.47 -6.90 6.29
N PRO A 110 6.73 -7.36 6.40
CA PRO A 110 7.81 -6.55 6.96
C PRO A 110 8.34 -5.56 5.91
N LEU A 111 8.75 -4.37 6.33
CA LEU A 111 9.45 -3.43 5.44
C LEU A 111 10.89 -3.88 5.18
N GLU A 112 11.22 -4.15 3.92
CA GLU A 112 12.59 -4.32 3.50
C GLU A 112 13.29 -2.95 3.34
N PHE A 113 14.62 -2.92 3.38
CA PHE A 113 15.40 -1.68 3.42
C PHE A 113 15.11 -0.74 2.23
N MET A 114 14.81 -1.35 1.09
CA MET A 114 14.55 -0.69 -0.18
C MET A 114 13.07 -0.39 -0.41
N ASP A 115 12.18 -0.81 0.50
CA ASP A 115 10.77 -0.48 0.39
C ASP A 115 10.59 1.01 0.72
N ARG A 116 10.06 1.75 -0.25
CA ARG A 116 9.84 3.19 -0.14
C ARG A 116 8.41 3.58 -0.47
N CYS A 117 7.60 2.63 -0.92
CA CYS A 117 6.20 2.85 -1.20
C CYS A 117 5.34 1.81 -0.45
N LEU A 118 4.15 2.22 -0.05
CA LEU A 118 3.10 1.34 0.47
C LEU A 118 1.87 1.48 -0.42
N VAL A 119 1.27 0.35 -0.80
CA VAL A 119 -0.10 0.30 -1.31
C VAL A 119 -0.97 -0.16 -0.15
N VAL A 120 -1.98 0.63 0.18
CA VAL A 120 -2.88 0.38 1.30
C VAL A 120 -4.30 0.29 0.77
N THR A 121 -4.98 -0.80 1.08
CA THR A 121 -6.41 -0.99 0.82
C THR A 121 -7.11 -1.28 2.13
N ALA A 122 -8.44 -1.35 2.13
CA ALA A 122 -9.21 -1.69 3.33
C ALA A 122 -8.88 -3.10 3.86
N THR A 123 -8.40 -4.02 3.01
CA THR A 123 -8.22 -5.43 3.37
C THR A 123 -6.78 -5.90 3.34
N GLN A 124 -5.84 -5.13 2.79
CA GLN A 124 -4.44 -5.54 2.66
C GLN A 124 -3.48 -4.36 2.51
N VAL A 125 -2.22 -4.61 2.83
CA VAL A 125 -1.11 -3.65 2.73
C VAL A 125 0.07 -4.32 2.02
N ILE A 126 0.61 -3.65 1.01
CA ILE A 126 1.72 -4.15 0.20
C ILE A 126 2.89 -3.18 0.32
N ALA A 127 4.06 -3.68 0.71
CA ALA A 127 5.30 -2.92 0.65
C ALA A 127 5.91 -3.05 -0.76
N VAL A 128 6.34 -1.91 -1.32
CA VAL A 128 6.82 -1.81 -2.69
C VAL A 128 8.25 -1.29 -2.70
N HIS A 129 9.11 -2.07 -3.36
CA HIS A 129 10.52 -1.77 -3.57
C HIS A 129 10.70 -0.52 -4.44
N GLY A 130 11.56 0.39 -3.99
CA GLY A 130 11.84 1.64 -4.70
C GLY A 130 10.78 2.72 -4.45
N SER A 131 11.12 3.95 -4.85
CA SER A 131 10.32 5.15 -4.55
C SER A 131 9.42 5.63 -5.68
N ASP A 132 9.30 4.82 -6.74
CA ASP A 132 8.49 5.15 -7.91
C ASP A 132 7.03 4.77 -7.65
N GLU A 133 6.16 5.77 -7.73
CA GLU A 133 4.71 5.60 -7.58
C GLU A 133 4.11 4.74 -8.70
N THR A 134 4.71 4.73 -9.89
CA THR A 134 4.26 3.91 -11.03
C THR A 134 4.35 2.42 -10.68
N TRP A 135 5.43 2.00 -10.05
CA TRP A 135 5.60 0.62 -9.58
C TRP A 135 4.58 0.24 -8.50
N ALA A 136 4.26 1.17 -7.60
CA ALA A 136 3.22 0.96 -6.60
C ALA A 136 1.83 0.86 -7.24
N LEU A 137 1.53 1.69 -8.25
CA LEU A 137 0.31 1.60 -9.02
C LEU A 137 0.22 0.28 -9.81
N SER A 138 1.31 -0.23 -10.38
CA SER A 138 1.33 -1.55 -11.03
C SER A 138 0.99 -2.69 -10.08
N GLN A 139 1.50 -2.66 -8.84
CA GLN A 139 1.15 -3.63 -7.80
C GLN A 139 -0.33 -3.51 -7.38
N LEU A 140 -0.86 -2.29 -7.30
CA LEU A 140 -2.30 -2.08 -7.13
C LEU A 140 -3.09 -2.63 -8.33
N GLY A 141 -2.54 -2.53 -9.54
CA GLY A 141 -3.07 -3.16 -10.75
C GLY A 141 -3.25 -4.67 -10.58
N ASP A 142 -2.23 -5.36 -10.06
CA ASP A 142 -2.30 -6.80 -9.79
C ASP A 142 -3.43 -7.16 -8.81
N VAL A 143 -3.67 -6.30 -7.82
CA VAL A 143 -4.78 -6.47 -6.87
C VAL A 143 -6.12 -6.33 -7.58
N ILE A 144 -6.29 -5.30 -8.40
CA ILE A 144 -7.53 -5.02 -9.13
C ILE A 144 -7.92 -6.20 -10.04
N VAL A 145 -6.94 -6.78 -10.74
CA VAL A 145 -7.19 -7.91 -11.66
C VAL A 145 -7.06 -9.28 -11.00
N GLY A 146 -6.79 -9.33 -9.69
CA GLY A 146 -6.69 -10.59 -8.93
C GLY A 146 -5.47 -11.45 -9.28
N THR A 147 -4.41 -10.85 -9.82
CA THR A 147 -3.16 -11.53 -10.17
C THR A 147 -2.04 -11.31 -9.15
N TYR A 148 -2.29 -10.52 -8.10
CA TYR A 148 -1.32 -10.29 -7.03
C TYR A 148 -0.90 -11.64 -6.41
N PRO A 149 0.39 -12.00 -6.50
CA PRO A 149 0.85 -13.28 -6.01
C PRO A 149 0.86 -13.27 -4.48
N ALA A 150 -0.01 -14.07 -3.86
CA ALA A 150 0.11 -14.36 -2.44
C ALA A 150 1.53 -14.89 -2.17
N PRO A 151 2.36 -14.23 -1.35
CA PRO A 151 3.72 -14.66 -1.10
C PRO A 151 3.68 -16.02 -0.41
N ARG A 152 4.21 -17.04 -1.08
CA ARG A 152 4.46 -18.39 -0.54
C ARG A 152 5.49 -18.43 0.59
N ARG A 153 5.97 -17.28 1.09
CA ARG A 153 7.03 -17.23 2.09
C ARG A 153 6.45 -17.62 3.45
N ARG A 154 6.95 -18.72 4.02
CA ARG A 154 6.86 -18.99 5.46
C ARG A 154 7.10 -17.67 6.20
N ALA A 155 6.15 -17.27 7.04
CA ALA A 155 6.26 -16.07 7.85
C ALA A 155 7.66 -16.02 8.48
N ARG A 156 8.47 -15.03 8.11
CA ARG A 156 9.77 -14.82 8.78
C ARG A 156 9.49 -14.66 10.29
N PRO A 157 10.40 -15.15 11.17
CA PRO A 157 10.30 -14.89 12.59
C PRO A 157 10.17 -13.38 12.81
N LEU A 158 9.19 -12.97 13.62
CA LEU A 158 9.01 -11.56 13.92
C LEU A 158 10.16 -11.07 14.80
N PRO A 159 10.63 -9.82 14.63
CA PRO A 159 11.46 -9.18 15.64
C PRO A 159 10.72 -9.20 16.98
N GLU A 160 11.43 -9.41 18.10
CA GLU A 160 10.83 -9.51 19.44
C GLU A 160 9.93 -8.32 19.80
N GLY A 161 10.21 -7.13 19.25
CA GLY A 161 9.41 -5.92 19.46
C GLY A 161 8.10 -5.82 18.65
N ASP A 162 7.77 -6.82 17.83
CA ASP A 162 6.56 -6.86 17.01
C ASP A 162 5.61 -8.02 17.46
N ALA A 163 5.93 -8.70 18.58
CA ALA A 163 5.06 -9.74 19.15
C ALA A 163 3.66 -9.21 19.53
N GLU A 164 3.59 -7.96 19.99
CA GLU A 164 2.32 -7.27 20.20
C GLU A 164 1.47 -7.22 18.92
N ALA A 165 2.06 -7.09 17.73
CA ALA A 165 1.27 -7.04 16.50
C ALA A 165 0.52 -8.35 16.19
N LEU A 166 0.86 -9.46 16.86
CA LEU A 166 0.14 -10.74 16.76
C LEU A 166 -0.91 -10.96 17.86
N SER A 167 -0.84 -10.24 18.98
CA SER A 167 -1.76 -10.42 20.11
C SER A 167 -3.07 -9.64 19.99
N TRP A 168 -3.19 -8.79 18.96
CA TRP A 168 -4.37 -7.95 18.67
C TRP A 168 -5.22 -8.47 17.51
N LEU A 169 -4.93 -9.68 17.01
CA LEU A 169 -5.78 -10.46 16.09
C LEU A 169 -6.60 -11.47 16.89
#